data_AF-A0AB39LDF5-F1
#
_entry.id   AF-A0AB39LDF5-F1
#
_cell.length_a   1.000
_cell.length_b   1.000
_cell.length_c   1.000
_cell.angle_alpha   90.00
_cell.angle_beta   90.00
_cell.angle_gamma   90.00
#
_symmetry.space_group_name_H-M   'P 1'
#
loop_
_entity.id
_entity.type
_entity.pdbx_description
1 polymer ?
#
loop_
_entity_poly.entity_id
_entity_poly.type
_entity_poly.pdbx_seq_one_letter_code
_entity_poly.pdbx_strand_id
1 'polypeptide(L)'
;MRKVHLFLVLLTLLGLSGCTETPKESQTSPSSSRKVTSSSSTTVSVKTKERTEPNPPMPAEVAERLKIKEGNTEAGGQETLPSSKQEQASLKENTQPSQSVKKETSSKENQGIRKLLPISLKLQEEWYFCAPATVHMMLASRGVSVSQHQLAKEMGTYNPYGTHNRDAIRVLNQNLFGYPEPSGNQAGYRLVTVTDARPGSEDIRLFKERVRKDIDDGYPLYYTFNVAQIYPGKSGEHNVIGVGYELTADGKDISAIYYLDPDTHVQDPNYGGLKKLTPEELLAAMVTCGEKNYAW
;
A
#
# COMPACT_ATOMS: atom_id res chain seq x y z
N MET A 1 -62.39 3.51 -8.91
CA MET A 1 -63.48 3.84 -7.95
C MET A 1 -63.10 3.29 -6.58
N ARG A 2 -63.35 4.11 -5.55
CA ARG A 2 -63.11 3.94 -4.11
C ARG A 2 -63.33 2.52 -3.55
N LYS A 3 -62.52 2.12 -2.57
CA LYS A 3 -62.98 2.02 -1.15
C LYS A 3 -61.80 1.87 -0.18
N VAL A 4 -61.69 2.90 0.66
CA VAL A 4 -60.93 3.00 1.90
C VAL A 4 -61.75 2.29 2.99
N HIS A 5 -61.13 1.44 3.82
CA HIS A 5 -61.69 1.06 5.13
C HIS A 5 -60.68 1.34 6.25
N LEU A 6 -61.14 2.25 7.11
CA LEU A 6 -60.64 2.73 8.39
C LEU A 6 -61.11 1.77 9.51
N PHE A 7 -60.49 1.89 10.70
CA PHE A 7 -60.87 1.44 12.06
C PHE A 7 -59.83 0.48 12.68
N LEU A 8 -59.41 0.55 13.95
CA LEU A 8 -59.78 1.37 15.11
C LEU A 8 -58.62 1.33 16.14
N VAL A 9 -58.52 2.38 16.95
CA VAL A 9 -57.55 2.63 18.03
C VAL A 9 -57.81 1.71 19.26
N LEU A 10 -56.76 1.27 19.94
CA LEU A 10 -56.84 0.98 21.38
C LEU A 10 -55.56 1.43 22.10
N LEU A 11 -55.75 2.40 23.01
CA LEU A 11 -54.77 2.98 23.91
C LEU A 11 -55.14 2.52 25.33
N THR A 12 -54.19 1.99 26.11
CA THR A 12 -54.34 1.91 27.58
C THR A 12 -53.02 2.25 28.26
N LEU A 13 -53.05 3.37 28.98
CA LEU A 13 -52.07 3.86 29.96
C LEU A 13 -52.35 3.25 31.35
N LEU A 14 -51.38 3.41 32.26
CA LEU A 14 -51.38 3.31 33.75
C LEU A 14 -50.47 2.17 34.27
N GLY A 15 -49.51 2.38 35.18
CA GLY A 15 -49.22 3.57 35.98
C GLY A 15 -47.85 3.49 36.71
N LEU A 16 -47.43 4.66 37.19
CA LEU A 16 -46.29 4.95 38.06
C LEU A 16 -46.60 4.58 39.52
N SER A 17 -45.61 4.09 40.27
CA SER A 17 -45.36 4.26 41.73
C SER A 17 -44.24 3.27 42.12
N GLY A 18 -43.19 3.54 42.89
CA GLY A 18 -42.73 4.64 43.73
C GLY A 18 -41.55 4.08 44.55
N CYS A 19 -40.52 4.90 44.82
CA CYS A 19 -39.33 4.55 45.61
C CYS A 19 -39.65 4.49 47.12
N THR A 20 -38.97 3.60 47.87
CA THR A 20 -38.63 3.81 49.29
C THR A 20 -37.33 3.08 49.67
N GLU A 21 -36.45 3.79 50.38
CA GLU A 21 -35.18 3.36 50.96
C GLU A 21 -35.28 2.86 52.42
N THR A 22 -34.37 1.93 52.79
CA THR A 22 -33.70 1.71 54.11
C THR A 22 -34.49 1.18 55.33
N PRO A 23 -33.84 0.74 56.46
CA PRO A 23 -32.57 0.01 56.68
C PRO A 23 -32.71 -1.18 57.68
N LYS A 24 -31.64 -1.97 57.95
CA LYS A 24 -31.43 -2.63 59.26
C LYS A 24 -29.97 -3.09 59.50
N GLU A 25 -29.35 -2.51 60.53
CA GLU A 25 -28.15 -2.98 61.24
C GLU A 25 -28.46 -4.17 62.17
N SER A 26 -27.43 -4.98 62.50
CA SER A 26 -26.91 -5.16 63.88
C SER A 26 -26.24 -6.52 64.16
N GLN A 27 -24.91 -6.49 64.41
CA GLN A 27 -24.12 -7.17 65.48
C GLN A 27 -24.09 -8.74 65.53
N THR A 28 -23.04 -9.51 65.83
CA THR A 28 -21.68 -9.36 66.43
C THR A 28 -20.93 -10.71 66.31
N SER A 29 -19.59 -10.68 66.09
CA SER A 29 -18.43 -11.56 66.46
C SER A 29 -18.60 -13.01 67.00
N PRO A 30 -17.64 -13.98 66.82
CA PRO A 30 -16.19 -13.77 67.02
C PRO A 30 -15.18 -14.51 66.09
N SER A 31 -13.95 -14.01 66.23
CA SER A 31 -12.62 -14.52 65.81
C SER A 31 -12.48 -16.03 65.52
N SER A 32 -11.92 -16.34 64.34
CA SER A 32 -11.10 -17.55 64.14
C SER A 32 -9.98 -17.25 63.15
N SER A 33 -8.77 -17.15 63.68
CA SER A 33 -7.52 -17.09 62.94
C SER A 33 -7.27 -18.42 62.21
N ARG A 34 -7.46 -18.43 60.88
CA ARG A 34 -6.95 -19.51 60.03
C ARG A 34 -6.02 -18.93 58.96
N LYS A 35 -4.73 -19.23 59.19
CA LYS A 35 -3.56 -19.03 58.34
C LYS A 35 -3.86 -19.40 56.89
N VAL A 36 -3.88 -18.42 55.99
CA VAL A 36 -3.88 -18.64 54.53
C VAL A 36 -2.45 -18.49 54.06
N THR A 37 -1.85 -19.62 53.68
CA THR A 37 -0.56 -19.70 53.00
C THR A 37 -0.70 -19.02 51.64
N SER A 38 0.17 -18.05 51.35
CA SER A 38 0.21 -17.35 50.07
C SER A 38 0.69 -18.31 48.97
N SER A 39 -0.23 -18.73 48.11
CA SER A 39 0.11 -19.35 46.83
C SER A 39 0.63 -18.26 45.90
N SER A 40 1.95 -18.14 45.77
CA SER A 40 2.58 -17.28 44.77
C SER A 40 2.20 -17.76 43.38
N SER A 41 1.24 -17.10 42.75
CA SER A 41 1.05 -17.17 41.31
C SER A 41 2.21 -16.41 40.65
N THR A 42 3.24 -17.14 40.24
CA THR A 42 4.31 -16.60 39.40
C THR A 42 3.70 -16.22 38.05
N THR A 43 3.24 -14.97 37.93
CA THR A 43 3.00 -14.37 36.62
C THR A 43 4.37 -14.23 35.97
N VAL A 44 4.69 -15.15 35.06
CA VAL A 44 5.85 -15.00 34.17
C VAL A 44 5.51 -13.84 33.25
N SER A 45 5.87 -12.63 33.66
CA SER A 45 5.97 -11.49 32.78
C SER A 45 7.12 -11.79 31.83
N VAL A 46 6.82 -12.44 30.69
CA VAL A 46 7.75 -12.42 29.56
C VAL A 46 7.82 -10.97 29.14
N LYS A 47 8.84 -10.28 29.64
CA LYS A 47 9.23 -8.95 29.21
C LYS A 47 9.80 -9.13 27.82
N THR A 48 8.92 -9.29 26.82
CA THR A 48 9.33 -9.18 25.42
C THR A 48 9.93 -7.79 25.31
N LYS A 49 11.25 -7.75 25.13
CA LYS A 49 11.98 -6.51 24.90
C LYS A 49 11.57 -6.06 23.50
N GLU A 50 10.42 -5.42 23.41
CA GLU A 50 9.92 -4.83 22.18
C GLU A 50 10.96 -3.80 21.75
N ARG A 51 11.68 -4.16 20.68
CA ARG A 51 12.88 -3.45 20.25
C ARG A 51 12.42 -2.22 19.47
N THR A 52 12.42 -1.06 20.12
CA THR A 52 12.16 0.27 19.53
C THR A 52 13.32 0.77 18.64
N GLU A 53 14.14 -0.13 18.11
CA GLU A 53 15.28 0.27 17.27
C GLU A 53 14.80 0.38 15.82
N PRO A 54 15.16 1.47 15.11
CA PRO A 54 14.83 1.63 13.70
C PRO A 54 15.37 0.45 12.87
N ASN A 55 14.63 0.08 11.82
CA ASN A 55 15.01 -1.01 10.94
C ASN A 55 16.40 -0.75 10.32
N PRO A 56 17.31 -1.75 10.29
CA PRO A 56 18.65 -1.58 9.73
C PRO A 56 18.62 -1.21 8.23
N PRO A 57 19.72 -0.68 7.67
CA PRO A 57 19.84 -0.45 6.22
C PRO A 57 19.63 -1.74 5.40
N MET A 58 19.14 -1.58 4.17
CA MET A 58 18.89 -2.68 3.24
C MET A 58 20.20 -3.45 2.91
N PRO A 59 20.21 -4.79 3.01
CA PRO A 59 21.35 -5.59 2.57
C PRO A 59 21.61 -5.46 1.07
N ALA A 60 22.88 -5.50 0.65
CA ALA A 60 23.29 -5.31 -0.75
C ALA A 60 22.69 -6.36 -1.72
N GLU A 61 22.59 -7.62 -1.30
CA GLU A 61 21.97 -8.70 -2.09
C GLU A 61 20.49 -8.44 -2.35
N VAL A 62 19.78 -7.96 -1.32
CA VAL A 62 18.36 -7.59 -1.42
C VAL A 62 18.19 -6.39 -2.34
N ALA A 63 19.08 -5.40 -2.21
CA ALA A 63 19.12 -4.26 -3.11
C ALA A 63 19.24 -4.73 -4.56
N GLU A 64 20.19 -5.62 -4.85
CA GLU A 64 20.39 -6.18 -6.19
C GLU A 64 19.15 -6.91 -6.74
N ARG A 65 18.47 -7.70 -5.91
CA ARG A 65 17.23 -8.39 -6.30
C ARG A 65 16.10 -7.42 -6.67
N LEU A 66 15.97 -6.32 -5.93
CA LEU A 66 14.93 -5.31 -6.14
C LEU A 66 15.28 -4.27 -7.21
N LYS A 67 16.52 -4.29 -7.73
CA LYS A 67 16.96 -3.36 -8.78
C LYS A 67 16.10 -3.51 -10.03
N ILE A 68 15.73 -2.36 -10.57
CA ILE A 68 15.16 -2.28 -11.91
C ILE A 68 16.30 -2.47 -12.89
N LYS A 69 16.32 -3.63 -13.55
CA LYS A 69 17.20 -3.86 -14.70
C LYS A 69 16.54 -3.19 -15.90
N GLU A 70 17.02 -2.01 -16.27
CA GLU A 70 16.69 -1.43 -17.56
C GLU A 70 17.48 -2.17 -18.64
N GLY A 71 16.80 -2.63 -19.70
CA GLY A 71 17.48 -2.88 -20.97
C GLY A 71 17.92 -1.52 -21.51
N ASN A 72 19.19 -1.38 -21.87
CA ASN A 72 19.82 -0.12 -22.31
C ASN A 72 18.85 0.84 -22.99
N THR A 73 18.55 1.96 -22.32
CA THR A 73 17.91 3.12 -22.95
C THR A 73 18.95 4.22 -22.94
N GLU A 74 19.54 4.47 -24.11
CA GLU A 74 20.31 5.68 -24.35
C GLU A 74 19.38 6.88 -24.18
N ALA A 75 19.83 7.83 -23.37
CA ALA A 75 19.21 9.13 -23.19
C ALA A 75 19.26 9.90 -24.53
N GLY A 76 18.15 9.95 -25.24
CA GLY A 76 17.95 10.83 -26.39
C GLY A 76 17.86 12.28 -25.93
N GLY A 77 18.99 12.97 -25.98
CA GLY A 77 19.09 14.42 -25.82
C GLY A 77 18.31 15.18 -26.88
N GLN A 78 17.98 16.42 -26.53
CA GLN A 78 17.35 17.42 -27.39
C GLN A 78 18.10 17.54 -28.73
N GLU A 79 17.42 17.24 -29.84
CA GLU A 79 17.81 17.73 -31.15
C GLU A 79 16.87 18.83 -31.62
N THR A 80 17.39 20.03 -31.51
CA THR A 80 16.99 21.24 -32.21
C THR A 80 16.95 21.00 -33.72
N LEU A 81 15.82 21.34 -34.34
CA LEU A 81 15.66 21.51 -35.79
C LEU A 81 16.77 22.41 -36.38
N PRO A 82 17.20 22.14 -37.62
CA PRO A 82 17.11 23.23 -38.58
C PRO A 82 16.51 22.86 -39.94
N SER A 83 15.92 23.92 -40.49
CA SER A 83 15.20 24.07 -41.75
C SER A 83 15.97 23.61 -42.98
N SER A 84 15.21 23.02 -43.91
CA SER A 84 15.52 22.82 -45.31
C SER A 84 15.73 24.13 -46.07
N LYS A 85 16.66 24.13 -47.04
CA LYS A 85 16.65 24.88 -48.31
C LYS A 85 17.72 24.35 -49.29
N GLN A 86 17.49 24.61 -50.56
CA GLN A 86 17.91 23.85 -51.75
C GLN A 86 19.34 24.12 -52.27
N GLU A 87 19.75 23.16 -53.13
CA GLU A 87 20.34 23.34 -54.48
C GLU A 87 21.87 23.25 -54.73
N GLN A 88 22.19 22.20 -55.50
CA GLN A 88 22.97 22.15 -56.76
C GLN A 88 24.46 21.73 -56.82
N ALA A 89 24.68 20.79 -57.76
CA ALA A 89 25.88 20.46 -58.56
C ALA A 89 27.09 19.82 -57.85
N SER A 90 27.85 18.84 -58.36
CA SER A 90 27.88 18.07 -59.63
C SER A 90 28.95 16.94 -59.54
N LEU A 91 28.66 15.77 -60.13
CA LEU A 91 29.54 14.82 -60.86
C LEU A 91 30.92 14.39 -60.26
N LYS A 92 31.09 13.08 -60.01
CA LYS A 92 31.92 12.14 -60.83
C LYS A 92 32.00 10.71 -60.24
N GLU A 93 32.35 9.80 -61.14
CA GLU A 93 32.11 8.36 -61.22
C GLU A 93 33.29 7.50 -60.69
N ASN A 94 32.95 6.33 -60.13
CA ASN A 94 33.47 4.98 -60.45
C ASN A 94 34.06 4.14 -59.30
N THR A 95 33.74 2.84 -59.36
CA THR A 95 34.40 1.64 -58.79
C THR A 95 33.65 0.89 -57.66
N GLN A 96 32.90 -0.15 -58.06
CA GLN A 96 32.58 -1.37 -57.27
C GLN A 96 33.86 -2.26 -57.15
N PRO A 97 33.99 -3.26 -56.22
CA PRO A 97 32.97 -4.28 -55.93
C PRO A 97 32.83 -4.81 -54.48
N SER A 98 31.64 -5.35 -54.20
CA SER A 98 31.29 -6.46 -53.29
C SER A 98 31.80 -6.47 -51.84
N GLN A 99 30.88 -6.22 -50.90
CA GLN A 99 30.72 -7.08 -49.72
C GLN A 99 29.24 -7.28 -49.40
N SER A 100 28.76 -8.49 -49.69
CA SER A 100 27.50 -9.04 -49.19
C SER A 100 27.68 -9.50 -47.75
N VAL A 101 27.11 -8.81 -46.76
CA VAL A 101 26.93 -9.39 -45.42
C VAL A 101 25.61 -8.93 -44.80
N LYS A 102 24.74 -9.91 -44.62
CA LYS A 102 23.65 -10.07 -43.65
C LYS A 102 22.73 -8.88 -43.36
N LYS A 103 21.49 -9.08 -43.82
CA LYS A 103 20.24 -8.74 -43.14
C LYS A 103 20.32 -9.06 -41.64
N GLU A 104 20.70 -8.08 -40.83
CA GLU A 104 20.43 -8.11 -39.40
C GLU A 104 18.98 -7.72 -39.20
N THR A 105 18.18 -8.77 -39.08
CA THR A 105 16.84 -8.68 -38.52
C THR A 105 17.02 -8.14 -37.10
N SER A 106 16.74 -6.86 -36.89
CA SER A 106 16.69 -6.27 -35.55
C SER A 106 15.62 -7.04 -34.78
N SER A 107 16.06 -8.00 -33.96
CA SER A 107 15.23 -8.60 -32.95
C SER A 107 14.78 -7.45 -32.06
N LYS A 108 13.50 -7.08 -32.15
CA LYS A 108 12.82 -6.36 -31.09
C LYS A 108 12.90 -7.24 -29.86
N GLU A 109 13.96 -7.09 -29.07
CA GLU A 109 13.93 -7.51 -27.68
C GLU A 109 12.77 -6.77 -27.04
N ASN A 110 11.79 -7.54 -26.58
CA ASN A 110 10.59 -7.06 -25.89
C ASN A 110 11.01 -6.31 -24.62
N GLN A 111 11.31 -5.02 -24.74
CA GLN A 111 11.25 -4.10 -23.61
C GLN A 111 9.81 -4.16 -23.10
N GLY A 112 9.59 -4.77 -21.93
CA GLY A 112 8.26 -4.96 -21.35
C GLY A 112 7.49 -3.64 -21.33
N ILE A 113 6.19 -3.69 -21.68
CA ILE A 113 5.34 -2.50 -21.69
C ILE A 113 5.12 -2.10 -20.22
N ARG A 114 5.88 -1.10 -19.77
CA ARG A 114 5.86 -0.56 -18.41
C ARG A 114 4.94 0.66 -18.33
N LYS A 115 4.08 0.70 -17.31
CA LYS A 115 3.27 1.88 -16.97
C LYS A 115 3.55 2.30 -15.54
N LEU A 116 3.95 3.56 -15.36
CA LEU A 116 4.19 4.18 -14.06
C LEU A 116 3.43 5.49 -13.92
N LEU A 117 2.86 5.72 -12.75
CA LEU A 117 2.33 7.01 -12.35
C LEU A 117 3.50 7.96 -12.02
N PRO A 118 3.43 9.25 -12.41
CA PRO A 118 4.48 10.23 -12.17
C PRO A 118 4.42 10.76 -10.72
N ILE A 119 4.66 9.89 -9.75
CA ILE A 119 4.60 10.22 -8.32
C ILE A 119 6.02 10.44 -7.80
N SER A 120 6.27 11.59 -7.18
CA SER A 120 7.54 11.86 -6.52
C SER A 120 7.59 11.15 -5.16
N LEU A 121 8.70 10.46 -4.91
CA LEU A 121 8.99 9.87 -3.60
C LEU A 121 8.96 10.94 -2.50
N LYS A 122 8.34 10.59 -1.38
CA LYS A 122 8.44 11.31 -0.11
C LYS A 122 8.83 10.33 0.98
N LEU A 123 9.96 10.62 1.61
CA LEU A 123 10.49 9.81 2.71
C LEU A 123 9.62 9.99 3.95
N GLN A 124 9.48 8.93 4.74
CA GLN A 124 8.81 9.02 6.02
C GLN A 124 9.59 9.94 6.97
N GLU A 125 8.89 10.88 7.61
CA GLU A 125 9.50 11.86 8.52
C GLU A 125 9.86 11.24 9.88
N GLU A 126 9.18 10.17 10.26
CA GLU A 126 9.44 9.39 11.47
C GLU A 126 9.50 7.89 11.14
N TRP A 127 10.18 7.09 11.96
CA TRP A 127 10.36 5.66 11.72
C TRP A 127 9.04 4.86 11.70
N TYR A 128 7.98 5.39 12.33
CA TYR A 128 6.64 4.79 12.39
C TYR A 128 5.62 5.51 11.47
N PHE A 129 6.08 6.38 10.55
CA PHE A 129 5.25 7.17 9.62
C PHE A 129 5.14 6.55 8.20
N CYS A 130 5.38 5.25 8.02
CA CYS A 130 5.24 4.61 6.71
C CYS A 130 3.83 4.80 6.09
N ALA A 131 2.76 4.66 6.89
CA ALA A 131 1.39 4.93 6.45
C ALA A 131 1.12 6.42 6.13
N PRO A 132 1.42 7.39 7.03
CA PRO A 132 1.32 8.82 6.72
C PRO A 132 2.09 9.24 5.46
N ALA A 133 3.32 8.75 5.26
CA ALA A 133 4.13 9.03 4.07
C ALA A 133 3.49 8.46 2.79
N THR A 134 2.98 7.22 2.87
CA THR A 134 2.27 6.57 1.78
C THR A 134 1.02 7.35 1.38
N VAL A 135 0.15 7.68 2.34
CA VAL A 135 -1.07 8.45 2.06
C VAL A 135 -0.74 9.86 1.61
N HIS A 136 0.31 10.49 2.13
CA HIS A 136 0.79 11.78 1.63
C HIS A 136 1.12 11.72 0.13
N MET A 137 1.88 10.70 -0.32
CA MET A 137 2.19 10.52 -1.73
C MET A 137 0.93 10.26 -2.58
N MET A 138 -0.01 9.46 -2.07
CA MET A 138 -1.29 9.19 -2.76
C MET A 138 -2.11 10.47 -2.93
N LEU A 139 -2.27 11.28 -1.88
CA LEU A 139 -2.98 12.55 -1.92
C LEU A 139 -2.29 13.56 -2.84
N ALA A 140 -0.97 13.69 -2.73
CA ALA A 140 -0.19 14.60 -3.57
C ALA A 140 -0.32 14.26 -5.06
N SER A 141 -0.39 12.97 -5.42
CA SER A 141 -0.63 12.53 -6.80
C SER A 141 -1.97 13.01 -7.39
N ARG A 142 -2.91 13.38 -6.51
CA ARG A 142 -4.24 13.91 -6.86
C ARG A 142 -4.37 15.41 -6.60
N GLY A 143 -3.27 16.11 -6.36
CA GLY A 143 -3.24 17.55 -6.12
C GLY A 143 -3.68 17.96 -4.71
N VAL A 144 -3.81 17.01 -3.77
CA VAL A 144 -4.20 17.28 -2.38
C VAL A 144 -2.93 17.40 -1.52
N SER A 145 -2.77 18.55 -0.85
CA SER A 145 -1.60 18.83 -0.01
C SER A 145 -1.96 18.73 1.47
N VAL A 146 -1.42 17.72 2.16
CA VAL A 146 -1.55 17.51 3.61
C VAL A 146 -0.20 17.01 4.12
N SER A 147 0.30 17.53 5.26
CA SER A 147 1.59 17.09 5.81
C SER A 147 1.50 15.69 6.44
N GLN A 148 2.63 14.97 6.52
CA GLN A 148 2.67 13.66 7.18
C GLN A 148 2.27 13.75 8.66
N HIS A 149 2.70 14.81 9.37
CA HIS A 149 2.32 15.04 10.75
C HIS A 149 0.80 15.25 10.95
N GLN A 150 0.14 15.97 10.03
CA GLN A 150 -1.31 16.14 10.09
C GLN A 150 -2.01 14.80 9.81
N LEU A 151 -1.57 14.07 8.79
CA LEU A 151 -2.09 12.74 8.47
C LEU A 151 -1.90 11.77 9.65
N ALA A 152 -0.72 11.77 10.28
CA ALA A 152 -0.42 10.96 11.44
C ALA A 152 -1.41 11.21 12.58
N LYS A 153 -1.73 12.48 12.84
CA LYS A 153 -2.74 12.85 13.84
C LYS A 153 -4.14 12.35 13.46
N GLU A 154 -4.56 12.51 12.21
CA GLU A 154 -5.90 12.11 11.73
C GLU A 154 -6.09 10.60 11.65
N MET A 155 -5.03 9.87 11.35
CA MET A 155 -4.98 8.41 11.28
C MET A 155 -4.82 7.77 12.66
N GLY A 156 -4.54 8.57 13.69
CA GLY A 156 -4.22 8.04 15.02
C GLY A 156 -2.92 7.26 15.03
N THR A 157 -1.92 7.69 14.25
CA THR A 157 -0.58 7.10 14.21
C THR A 157 0.17 7.34 15.52
N TYR A 158 0.79 6.31 16.09
CA TYR A 158 1.49 6.42 17.36
C TYR A 158 2.70 5.49 17.46
N ASN A 159 3.69 5.90 18.24
CA ASN A 159 4.87 5.10 18.56
C ASN A 159 4.51 4.10 19.69
N PRO A 160 4.92 2.80 19.60
CA PRO A 160 5.77 2.20 18.56
C PRO A 160 5.03 1.54 17.39
N TYR A 161 3.70 1.58 17.35
CA TYR A 161 2.92 0.66 16.50
C TYR A 161 2.60 1.19 15.09
N GLY A 162 2.78 2.48 14.84
CA GLY A 162 2.43 3.08 13.56
C GLY A 162 0.92 3.30 13.44
N THR A 163 0.32 2.84 12.34
CA THR A 163 -1.05 3.17 11.94
C THR A 163 -1.83 1.92 11.54
N HIS A 164 -3.07 1.79 11.98
CA HIS A 164 -3.99 0.78 11.46
C HIS A 164 -4.39 1.10 10.02
N ASN A 165 -4.31 0.12 9.11
CA ASN A 165 -4.63 0.31 7.69
C ASN A 165 -6.06 0.82 7.49
N ARG A 166 -7.01 0.41 8.34
CA ARG A 166 -8.38 0.95 8.35
C ARG A 166 -8.39 2.46 8.48
N ASP A 167 -7.62 3.00 9.41
CA ASP A 167 -7.58 4.44 9.69
C ASP A 167 -6.80 5.22 8.62
N ALA A 168 -5.73 4.64 8.06
CA ALA A 168 -5.05 5.20 6.90
C ALA A 168 -6.00 5.37 5.70
N ILE A 169 -6.75 4.32 5.35
CA ILE A 169 -7.69 4.36 4.21
C ILE A 169 -8.90 5.23 4.49
N ARG A 170 -9.40 5.26 5.73
CA ARG A 170 -10.47 6.16 6.17
C ARG A 170 -10.09 7.63 5.91
N VAL A 171 -8.88 8.02 6.31
CA VAL A 171 -8.36 9.39 6.13
C VAL A 171 -8.07 9.70 4.66
N LEU A 172 -7.49 8.75 3.92
CA LEU A 172 -7.29 8.87 2.48
C LEU A 172 -8.62 9.16 1.75
N ASN A 173 -9.65 8.35 2.01
CA ASN A 173 -10.95 8.52 1.38
C ASN A 173 -11.62 9.84 1.78
N GLN A 174 -11.53 10.22 3.06
CA GLN A 174 -12.09 11.49 3.53
C GLN A 174 -11.49 12.68 2.77
N ASN A 175 -10.19 12.65 2.50
CA ASN A 175 -9.49 13.72 1.78
C ASN A 175 -9.75 13.70 0.26
N LEU A 176 -9.90 12.52 -0.36
CA LEU A 176 -10.11 12.40 -1.81
C LEU A 176 -11.56 12.51 -2.25
N PHE A 177 -12.48 11.91 -1.50
CA PHE A 177 -13.87 11.71 -1.91
C PHE A 177 -14.87 12.40 -0.98
N GLY A 178 -14.42 12.94 0.16
CA GLY A 178 -15.25 13.66 1.12
C GLY A 178 -16.01 12.74 2.09
N TYR A 179 -15.78 11.43 2.06
CA TYR A 179 -16.35 10.46 2.99
C TYR A 179 -15.33 9.39 3.39
N PRO A 180 -15.41 8.86 4.61
CA PRO A 180 -14.43 7.92 5.14
C PRO A 180 -14.54 6.51 4.56
N GLU A 181 -15.77 6.07 4.31
CA GLU A 181 -16.08 4.69 3.92
C GLU A 181 -16.97 4.70 2.67
N PRO A 182 -16.49 4.23 1.51
CA PRO A 182 -17.30 4.17 0.31
C PRO A 182 -18.38 3.08 0.45
N SER A 183 -19.62 3.43 0.14
CA SER A 183 -20.76 2.51 0.15
C SER A 183 -21.19 2.10 -1.26
N GLY A 184 -21.64 0.85 -1.44
CA GLY A 184 -22.06 0.33 -2.75
C GLY A 184 -21.00 0.59 -3.84
N ASN A 185 -21.42 1.27 -4.92
CA ASN A 185 -20.59 1.59 -6.07
C ASN A 185 -19.94 3.00 -6.00
N GLN A 186 -19.92 3.64 -4.82
CA GLN A 186 -19.23 4.92 -4.66
C GLN A 186 -17.73 4.76 -4.97
N ALA A 187 -17.13 5.79 -5.58
CA ALA A 187 -15.69 5.88 -5.72
C ALA A 187 -15.01 5.81 -4.33
N GLY A 188 -13.83 5.22 -4.24
CA GLY A 188 -13.12 5.16 -2.96
C GLY A 188 -12.28 3.92 -2.78
N TYR A 189 -11.20 4.07 -2.05
CA TYR A 189 -10.29 2.99 -1.71
C TYR A 189 -10.95 2.01 -0.75
N ARG A 190 -10.84 0.72 -1.06
CA ARG A 190 -11.37 -0.39 -0.25
C ARG A 190 -10.25 -1.34 0.12
N LEU A 191 -10.16 -1.62 1.42
CA LEU A 191 -9.20 -2.59 1.94
C LEU A 191 -9.56 -4.02 1.54
N VAL A 192 -8.56 -4.74 1.07
CA VAL A 192 -8.61 -6.15 0.67
C VAL A 192 -7.70 -6.97 1.56
N THR A 193 -8.16 -8.17 1.93
CA THR A 193 -7.33 -9.18 2.57
C THR A 193 -6.87 -10.18 1.51
N VAL A 194 -5.58 -10.45 1.46
CA VAL A 194 -4.98 -11.53 0.68
C VAL A 194 -5.02 -12.79 1.53
N THR A 195 -5.56 -13.86 0.94
CA THR A 195 -5.74 -15.17 1.57
C THR A 195 -4.95 -16.26 0.87
N ASP A 196 -4.64 -16.10 -0.42
CA ASP A 196 -3.87 -17.07 -1.19
C ASP A 196 -2.92 -16.40 -2.20
N ALA A 197 -1.62 -16.50 -1.92
CA ALA A 197 -0.56 -15.94 -2.77
C ALA A 197 -0.01 -16.93 -3.82
N ARG A 198 -0.57 -18.14 -3.95
CA ARG A 198 -0.06 -19.14 -4.90
C ARG A 198 -0.30 -18.67 -6.35
N PRO A 199 0.61 -19.01 -7.28
CA PRO A 199 0.42 -18.71 -8.70
C PRO A 199 -0.94 -19.22 -9.20
N GLY A 200 -1.68 -18.37 -9.89
CA GLY A 200 -3.00 -18.69 -10.44
C GLY A 200 -4.16 -18.65 -9.43
N SER A 201 -3.93 -18.21 -8.19
CA SER A 201 -5.02 -17.97 -7.24
C SER A 201 -5.96 -16.86 -7.71
N GLU A 202 -7.19 -16.88 -7.18
CA GLU A 202 -8.16 -15.82 -7.44
C GLU A 202 -7.68 -14.46 -6.92
N ASP A 203 -6.98 -14.43 -5.79
CA ASP A 203 -6.41 -13.21 -5.23
C ASP A 203 -5.35 -12.60 -6.15
N ILE A 204 -4.48 -13.42 -6.76
CA ILE A 204 -3.50 -12.97 -7.75
C ILE A 204 -4.20 -12.39 -8.98
N ARG A 205 -5.23 -13.09 -9.49
CA ARG A 205 -6.00 -12.62 -10.65
C ARG A 205 -6.67 -11.28 -10.38
N LEU A 206 -7.42 -11.18 -9.28
CA LEU A 206 -8.12 -9.95 -8.89
C LEU A 206 -7.17 -8.80 -8.58
N PHE A 207 -6.04 -9.08 -7.91
CA PHE A 207 -5.02 -8.08 -7.63
C PHE A 207 -4.46 -7.48 -8.92
N LYS A 208 -4.08 -8.32 -9.90
CA LYS A 208 -3.59 -7.86 -11.20
C LYS A 208 -4.62 -7.01 -11.95
N GLU A 209 -5.90 -7.41 -11.93
CA GLU A 209 -6.99 -6.64 -12.54
C GLU A 209 -7.16 -5.26 -11.90
N ARG A 210 -7.12 -5.19 -10.56
CA ARG A 210 -7.24 -3.94 -9.80
C ARG A 210 -6.04 -3.02 -10.02
N VAL A 211 -4.83 -3.55 -9.98
CA VAL A 211 -3.60 -2.80 -10.29
C VAL A 211 -3.69 -2.20 -11.68
N ARG A 212 -4.02 -3.01 -12.69
CA ARG A 212 -4.12 -2.52 -14.06
C ARG A 212 -5.14 -1.40 -14.17
N LYS A 213 -6.34 -1.64 -13.66
CA LYS A 213 -7.43 -0.66 -13.70
C LYS A 213 -7.04 0.66 -13.03
N ASP A 214 -6.56 0.63 -11.80
CA ASP A 214 -6.34 1.84 -11.02
C ASP A 214 -5.15 2.64 -11.55
N ILE A 215 -4.04 1.96 -11.87
CA ILE A 215 -2.89 2.60 -12.51
C ILE A 215 -3.30 3.15 -13.88
N ASP A 216 -4.18 2.47 -14.62
CA ASP A 216 -4.70 2.97 -15.88
C ASP A 216 -5.54 4.25 -15.71
N ASP A 217 -6.33 4.32 -14.63
CA ASP A 217 -7.18 5.45 -14.25
C ASP A 217 -6.44 6.57 -13.50
N GLY A 218 -5.14 6.40 -13.25
CA GLY A 218 -4.31 7.41 -12.57
C GLY A 218 -4.42 7.41 -11.04
N TYR A 219 -4.79 6.28 -10.44
CA TYR A 219 -4.90 6.06 -9.01
C TYR A 219 -3.80 5.09 -8.54
N PRO A 220 -2.91 5.51 -7.62
CA PRO A 220 -1.96 4.59 -7.00
C PRO A 220 -2.68 3.66 -6.03
N LEU A 221 -2.04 2.55 -5.66
CA LEU A 221 -2.55 1.61 -4.67
C LEU A 221 -1.83 1.80 -3.32
N TYR A 222 -2.49 1.42 -2.23
CA TYR A 222 -1.88 1.36 -0.90
C TYR A 222 -1.52 -0.10 -0.60
N TYR A 223 -0.27 -0.39 -0.23
CA TYR A 223 0.17 -1.75 0.11
C TYR A 223 0.68 -1.81 1.55
N THR A 224 0.45 -2.94 2.20
CA THR A 224 1.00 -3.33 3.49
C THR A 224 1.57 -4.73 3.37
N PHE A 225 2.84 -4.90 3.70
CA PHE A 225 3.48 -6.22 3.70
C PHE A 225 4.33 -6.42 4.95
N ASN A 226 4.62 -7.68 5.26
CA ASN A 226 5.63 -8.00 6.26
C ASN A 226 7.02 -7.72 5.70
N VAL A 227 7.70 -6.73 6.27
CA VAL A 227 8.99 -6.23 5.77
C VAL A 227 10.05 -7.32 5.73
N ALA A 228 9.98 -8.33 6.61
CA ALA A 228 10.96 -9.42 6.68
C ALA A 228 10.93 -10.33 5.44
N GLN A 229 9.80 -10.39 4.73
CA GLN A 229 9.65 -11.20 3.52
C GLN A 229 10.36 -10.57 2.31
N ILE A 230 10.45 -9.24 2.30
CA ILE A 230 11.08 -8.48 1.22
C ILE A 230 12.52 -8.10 1.58
N TYR A 231 12.74 -7.68 2.82
CA TYR A 231 14.00 -7.20 3.38
C TYR A 231 14.42 -8.06 4.59
N PRO A 232 15.11 -9.18 4.36
CA PRO A 232 15.69 -10.02 5.41
C PRO A 232 16.44 -9.19 6.47
N GLY A 233 16.18 -9.49 7.75
CA GLY A 233 16.79 -8.81 8.89
C GLY A 233 16.03 -7.59 9.41
N LYS A 234 14.98 -7.15 8.71
CA LYS A 234 14.00 -6.18 9.21
C LYS A 234 12.80 -6.90 9.83
N SER A 235 11.97 -6.18 10.59
CA SER A 235 10.76 -6.72 11.21
C SER A 235 9.61 -5.72 11.22
N GLY A 236 8.38 -6.25 11.28
CA GLY A 236 7.15 -5.47 11.33
C GLY A 236 6.41 -5.42 9.99
N GLU A 237 5.25 -4.78 10.03
CA GLU A 237 4.51 -4.44 8.82
C GLU A 237 4.99 -3.08 8.29
N HIS A 238 4.95 -2.93 6.97
CA HIS A 238 5.40 -1.72 6.30
C HIS A 238 4.43 -1.31 5.22
N ASN A 239 4.12 -0.01 5.17
CA ASN A 239 3.19 0.55 4.19
C ASN A 239 3.96 1.27 3.08
N VAL A 240 3.58 0.99 1.82
CA VAL A 240 4.17 1.58 0.64
C VAL A 240 3.10 1.93 -0.39
N ILE A 241 3.46 2.76 -1.38
CA ILE A 241 2.55 3.16 -2.46
C ILE A 241 2.84 2.36 -3.74
N GLY A 242 1.84 1.67 -4.27
CA GLY A 242 1.87 1.03 -5.58
C GLY A 242 1.72 2.07 -6.70
N VAL A 243 2.71 2.17 -7.56
CA VAL A 243 2.80 3.24 -8.57
C VAL A 243 2.80 2.75 -10.01
N GLY A 244 2.82 1.44 -10.24
CA GLY A 244 2.67 0.93 -11.59
C GLY A 244 2.92 -0.55 -11.76
N TYR A 245 2.99 -0.97 -13.02
CA TYR A 245 3.16 -2.36 -13.41
C TYR A 245 3.98 -2.49 -14.71
N GLU A 246 4.49 -3.70 -14.94
CA GLU A 246 5.08 -4.14 -16.21
C GLU A 246 4.25 -5.29 -16.77
N LEU A 247 3.98 -5.27 -18.08
CA LEU A 247 3.31 -6.38 -18.76
C LEU A 247 4.31 -7.46 -19.18
N THR A 248 3.81 -8.68 -19.31
CA THR A 248 4.47 -9.76 -20.05
C THR A 248 4.75 -9.33 -21.49
N ALA A 249 5.70 -10.01 -22.14
CA ALA A 249 6.12 -9.73 -23.51
C ALA A 249 4.96 -9.75 -24.53
N ASP A 250 3.91 -10.54 -24.28
CA ASP A 250 2.72 -10.60 -25.13
C ASP A 250 1.64 -9.56 -24.76
N GLY A 251 1.88 -8.74 -23.73
CA GLY A 251 0.98 -7.68 -23.27
C GLY A 251 -0.28 -8.16 -22.54
N LYS A 252 -0.41 -9.47 -22.27
CA LYS A 252 -1.65 -10.06 -21.76
C LYS A 252 -1.75 -10.07 -20.25
N ASP A 253 -0.63 -10.19 -19.54
CA ASP A 253 -0.61 -10.30 -18.08
C ASP A 253 0.41 -9.32 -17.47
N ILE A 254 0.33 -9.10 -16.16
CA ILE A 254 1.30 -8.33 -15.39
C ILE A 254 2.44 -9.26 -14.95
N SER A 255 3.67 -8.94 -15.36
CA SER A 255 4.89 -9.63 -14.95
C SER A 255 5.48 -9.04 -13.67
N ALA A 256 5.28 -7.74 -13.41
CA ALA A 256 5.83 -7.08 -12.23
C ALA A 256 5.00 -5.88 -11.78
N ILE A 257 5.13 -5.55 -10.50
CA ILE A 257 4.55 -4.41 -9.81
C ILE A 257 5.67 -3.48 -9.40
N TYR A 258 5.39 -2.18 -9.48
CA TYR A 258 6.27 -1.13 -8.97
C TYR A 258 5.64 -0.43 -7.77
N TYR A 259 6.45 -0.18 -6.75
CA TYR A 259 6.05 0.61 -5.59
C TYR A 259 7.16 1.59 -5.19
N LEU A 260 6.79 2.70 -4.55
CA LEU A 260 7.73 3.61 -3.89
C LEU A 260 7.73 3.31 -2.39
N ASP A 261 8.91 3.04 -1.86
CA ASP A 261 9.12 2.79 -0.45
C ASP A 261 9.58 4.08 0.28
N PRO A 262 8.84 4.55 1.29
CA PRO A 262 9.21 5.75 2.04
C PRO A 262 10.30 5.52 3.10
N ASP A 263 10.71 4.28 3.39
CA ASP A 263 11.74 3.98 4.42
C ASP A 263 13.11 4.50 3.97
N THR A 264 13.67 5.42 4.75
CA THR A 264 14.98 6.03 4.51
C THR A 264 16.11 5.01 4.40
N HIS A 265 15.93 3.82 4.95
CA HIS A 265 16.93 2.75 5.01
C HIS A 265 16.91 1.79 3.80
N VAL A 266 15.94 1.92 2.89
CA VAL A 266 15.85 1.05 1.69
C VAL A 266 16.03 1.81 0.37
N GLN A 267 16.54 3.04 0.45
CA GLN A 267 16.82 3.88 -0.70
C GLN A 267 18.08 3.41 -1.44
N ASP A 268 18.05 3.47 -2.77
CA ASP A 268 19.24 3.22 -3.60
C ASP A 268 19.63 4.44 -4.45
N PRO A 269 20.91 4.56 -4.88
CA PRO A 269 21.38 5.75 -5.58
C PRO A 269 20.75 5.99 -6.96
N ASN A 270 20.20 4.96 -7.60
CA ASN A 270 19.73 5.03 -8.99
C ASN A 270 18.23 5.29 -9.08
N TYR A 271 17.44 4.60 -8.27
CA TYR A 271 15.99 4.59 -8.31
C TYR A 271 15.35 5.05 -7.00
N GLY A 272 16.15 5.39 -5.99
CA GLY A 272 15.68 5.81 -4.68
C GLY A 272 14.82 4.72 -4.03
N GLY A 273 13.56 5.05 -3.79
CA GLY A 273 12.59 4.17 -3.15
C GLY A 273 11.82 3.31 -4.14
N LEU A 274 12.03 3.46 -5.45
CA LEU A 274 11.28 2.68 -6.45
C LEU A 274 11.80 1.24 -6.48
N LYS A 275 10.91 0.29 -6.20
CA LYS A 275 11.20 -1.15 -6.17
C LYS A 275 10.31 -1.91 -7.15
N LYS A 276 10.80 -3.08 -7.57
CA LYS A 276 10.13 -3.99 -8.49
C LYS A 276 10.00 -5.38 -7.85
N LEU A 277 8.81 -5.96 -7.91
CA LEU A 277 8.51 -7.33 -7.47
C LEU A 277 7.52 -7.99 -8.42
N THR A 278 7.46 -9.33 -8.43
CA THR A 278 6.32 -10.03 -9.03
C THR A 278 5.06 -9.86 -8.18
N PRO A 279 3.85 -9.99 -8.77
CA PRO A 279 2.60 -10.03 -8.02
C PRO A 279 2.59 -11.10 -6.92
N GLU A 280 3.12 -12.28 -7.22
CA GLU A 280 3.21 -13.42 -6.31
C GLU A 280 4.11 -13.13 -5.10
N GLU A 281 5.29 -12.54 -5.33
CA GLU A 281 6.20 -12.14 -4.23
C GLU A 281 5.55 -11.10 -3.31
N LEU A 282 4.88 -10.10 -3.90
CA LEU A 282 4.20 -9.07 -3.12
C LEU A 282 3.04 -9.67 -2.30
N LEU A 283 2.19 -10.50 -2.90
CA LEU A 283 1.06 -11.12 -2.19
C LEU A 283 1.52 -12.12 -1.13
N ALA A 284 2.64 -12.82 -1.36
CA ALA A 284 3.25 -13.69 -0.36
C ALA A 284 3.78 -12.91 0.85
N ALA A 285 4.27 -11.69 0.64
CA ALA A 285 4.66 -10.80 1.73
C ALA A 285 3.44 -10.24 2.47
N MET A 286 2.34 -10.01 1.77
CA MET A 286 1.06 -9.53 2.30
C MET A 286 0.35 -10.56 3.19
N VAL A 287 0.20 -11.82 2.75
CA VAL A 287 -0.61 -12.84 3.46
C VAL A 287 -0.17 -13.11 4.90
N THR A 288 1.05 -12.68 5.27
CA THR A 288 1.60 -12.83 6.62
C THR A 288 1.29 -11.66 7.57
N CYS A 289 0.66 -10.59 7.08
CA CYS A 289 0.24 -9.45 7.91
C CYS A 289 -1.00 -9.80 8.75
N GLY A 290 -1.12 -9.16 9.91
CA GLY A 290 -2.29 -9.23 10.79
C GLY A 290 -3.46 -8.36 10.33
N GLU A 291 -3.21 -7.33 9.51
CA GLU A 291 -4.24 -6.45 8.98
C GLU A 291 -4.58 -6.72 7.51
N LYS A 292 -5.66 -6.09 7.02
CA LYS A 292 -5.98 -6.06 5.59
C LYS A 292 -4.82 -5.43 4.81
N ASN A 293 -4.48 -6.01 3.68
CA ASN A 293 -3.12 -5.91 3.13
C ASN A 293 -2.95 -4.82 2.07
N TYR A 294 -4.00 -4.49 1.31
CA TYR A 294 -3.90 -3.41 0.32
C TYR A 294 -5.23 -2.70 0.12
N ALA A 295 -5.19 -1.51 -0.46
CA ALA A 295 -6.38 -0.79 -0.90
C ALA A 295 -6.26 -0.33 -2.36
N TRP A 296 -7.41 -0.36 -3.02
CA TRP A 296 -7.66 0.01 -4.41
C TRP A 296 -9.02 0.75 -4.45
#